data_AF-A0A4P9WCJ7-F1
#
_entry.id   AF-A0A4P9WCJ7-F1
#
_cell.length_a   1.000
_cell.length_b   1.000
_cell.length_c   1.000
_cell.angle_alpha   90.00
_cell.angle_beta   90.00
_cell.angle_gamma   90.00
#
_symmetry.space_group_name_H-M   'P 1'
#
loop_
_entity.id
_entity.type
_entity.pdbx_description
1 polymer ?
#
loop_
_entity_poly.entity_id
_entity_poly.type
_entity_poly.pdbx_seq_one_letter_code
_entity_poly.pdbx_strand_id
1 'polypeptide(L)'
;MQEIAGVFGVYGINVDKRHLSLIADYMTFEGRYKPFNRMGMNSNPSPFAQMSFETTTNFLTTATLTGDFDPLESPSARLVLGKVVRGGTGSFEVLQPVAVA
;
A
#
# COMPACT_ATOMS: atom_id res chain seq x y z
N MET A 1 4.08 -19.33 -1.36
CA MET A 1 4.51 -19.54 0.04
C MET A 1 5.62 -20.57 0.18
N GLN A 2 5.48 -21.78 -0.38
CA GLN A 2 6.45 -22.88 -0.20
C GLN A 2 7.88 -22.48 -0.57
N GLU A 3 8.08 -21.83 -1.72
CA GLU A 3 9.41 -21.38 -2.17
C GLU A 3 10.10 -20.44 -1.17
N ILE A 4 9.41 -19.40 -0.68
CA ILE A 4 9.98 -18.44 0.27
C ILE A 4 10.28 -19.13 1.61
N ALA A 5 9.39 -20.01 2.09
CA ALA A 5 9.63 -20.78 3.29
C ALA A 5 10.84 -21.72 3.14
N GLY A 6 11.03 -22.33 1.96
CA GLY A 6 12.19 -23.16 1.64
C GLY A 6 13.49 -22.38 1.74
N VAL A 7 13.54 -21.16 1.18
CA VAL A 7 14.72 -20.29 1.27
C VAL A 7 15.10 -20.01 2.72
N PHE A 8 14.16 -19.57 3.56
CA PHE A 8 14.43 -19.30 4.98
C PHE A 8 14.78 -20.57 5.77
N GLY A 9 14.16 -21.70 5.44
CA GLY A 9 14.38 -22.99 6.08
C GLY A 9 15.82 -23.49 5.95
N VAL A 10 16.47 -23.26 4.81
CA VAL A 10 17.89 -23.62 4.58
C VAL A 10 18.83 -22.90 5.56
N TYR A 11 18.47 -21.69 5.99
CA TYR A 11 19.26 -20.91 6.94
C TYR A 11 18.80 -21.08 8.40
N GLY A 12 17.83 -21.96 8.66
CA GLY A 12 17.26 -22.15 10.00
C GLY A 12 16.46 -20.93 10.50
N ILE A 13 16.05 -20.03 9.60
CA ILE A 13 15.29 -18.82 9.95
C ILE A 13 13.81 -19.20 10.00
N ASN A 14 13.20 -19.08 11.18
CA ASN A 14 11.77 -19.33 11.34
C ASN A 14 10.95 -18.06 11.07
N VAL A 15 10.10 -18.10 10.06
CA VAL A 15 9.19 -17.00 9.70
C VAL A 15 7.75 -17.47 9.89
N ASP A 16 6.97 -16.72 10.65
CA ASP A 16 5.56 -17.03 10.86
C ASP A 16 4.80 -17.04 9.53
N LYS A 17 4.00 -18.09 9.32
CA LYS A 17 3.21 -18.29 8.11
C LYS A 17 2.32 -17.10 7.75
N ARG A 18 1.87 -16.30 8.73
CA ARG A 18 1.02 -15.11 8.54
C ARG A 18 1.72 -14.03 7.72
N HIS A 19 3.04 -13.89 7.85
CA HIS A 19 3.80 -12.95 7.02
C HIS A 19 3.87 -13.44 5.58
N LEU A 20 4.17 -14.73 5.40
CA LEU A 20 4.31 -15.33 4.08
C LEU A 20 2.98 -15.41 3.34
N SER A 21 1.87 -15.65 4.04
CA SER A 21 0.53 -15.65 3.45
C SER A 21 0.13 -14.26 3.00
N LEU A 22 0.35 -13.23 3.82
CA LEU A 22 0.02 -11.85 3.44
C LEU A 22 0.80 -11.40 2.18
N ILE A 23 2.08 -11.73 2.11
CA ILE A 23 2.91 -11.46 0.92
C ILE A 23 2.37 -12.21 -0.29
N ALA A 24 2.08 -13.50 -0.16
CA ALA A 24 1.58 -14.32 -1.26
C ALA A 24 0.23 -13.80 -1.77
N ASP A 25 -0.71 -13.50 -0.88
CA ASP A 25 -2.03 -12.96 -1.22
C ASP A 25 -1.89 -11.62 -1.96
N TYR A 26 -1.00 -10.73 -1.50
CA TYR A 26 -0.75 -9.46 -2.19
C TYR A 26 -0.11 -9.66 -3.57
N MET A 27 0.73 -10.68 -3.75
CA MET A 27 1.29 -11.00 -5.06
C MET A 27 0.28 -11.63 -6.01
N THR A 28 -0.87 -12.11 -5.54
CA THR A 28 -1.84 -12.85 -6.36
C THR A 28 -3.26 -12.29 -6.38
N PHE A 29 -3.56 -11.22 -5.63
CA PHE A 29 -4.95 -10.71 -5.50
C PHE A 29 -5.57 -10.23 -6.82
N GLU A 30 -4.75 -9.89 -7.81
CA GLU A 30 -5.21 -9.49 -9.16
C GLU A 30 -5.47 -10.69 -10.09
N GLY A 31 -5.45 -11.93 -9.58
CA GLY A 31 -5.64 -13.15 -10.37
C GLY A 31 -4.44 -13.53 -11.24
N ARG A 32 -3.30 -12.87 -11.05
CA ARG A 32 -2.02 -13.11 -11.74
C ARG A 32 -0.86 -12.89 -10.77
N TYR A 33 0.33 -13.36 -11.13
CA TYR A 33 1.53 -13.09 -10.36
C TYR A 33 2.00 -11.63 -10.53
N LYS A 34 1.88 -10.85 -9.46
CA LYS A 34 2.27 -9.44 -9.37
C LYS A 34 3.56 -9.31 -8.54
N PRO A 35 4.67 -8.87 -9.14
CA PRO A 35 5.92 -8.64 -8.41
C PRO A 35 5.91 -7.32 -7.63
N PHE A 36 6.76 -7.21 -6.60
CA PHE A 36 7.05 -5.95 -5.90
C PHE A 36 8.12 -5.14 -6.64
N ASN A 37 7.76 -4.55 -7.77
CA ASN A 37 8.63 -3.67 -8.57
C ASN A 37 7.80 -2.57 -9.24
N ARG A 38 8.40 -1.72 -10.09
CA ARG A 38 7.67 -0.66 -10.81
C ARG A 38 6.46 -1.14 -11.58
N MET A 39 6.57 -2.30 -12.24
CA MET A 39 5.49 -2.84 -13.05
C MET A 39 4.30 -3.26 -12.16
N GLY A 40 4.58 -3.81 -10.98
CA GLY A 40 3.54 -4.07 -9.98
C GLY A 40 3.02 -2.80 -9.30
N MET A 41 3.84 -1.75 -9.20
CA MET A 41 3.43 -0.48 -8.59
C MET A 41 2.43 0.29 -9.45
N ASN A 42 2.49 0.12 -10.77
CA ASN A 42 1.59 0.77 -11.74
C ASN A 42 0.10 0.54 -11.47
N SER A 43 -0.29 -0.56 -10.81
CA SER A 43 -1.69 -0.82 -10.48
C SER A 43 -2.11 -0.32 -9.09
N ASN A 44 -1.25 0.45 -8.40
CA ASN A 44 -1.64 1.07 -7.13
C ASN A 44 -2.64 2.21 -7.38
N PRO A 45 -3.72 2.30 -6.58
CA PRO A 45 -4.76 3.31 -6.77
C PRO A 45 -4.38 4.74 -6.34
N SER A 46 -3.20 4.95 -5.74
CA SER A 46 -2.75 6.26 -5.28
C SER A 46 -1.59 6.77 -6.15
N PRO A 47 -1.83 7.77 -7.02
CA PRO A 47 -0.79 8.46 -7.77
C PRO A 47 0.36 8.97 -6.89
N PHE A 48 0.07 9.50 -5.68
CA PHE A 48 1.14 9.93 -4.77
C PHE A 48 1.96 8.76 -4.24
N ALA A 49 1.34 7.61 -3.97
CA ALA A 49 2.08 6.41 -3.60
C ALA A 49 3.01 5.96 -4.73
N GLN A 50 2.52 5.94 -5.98
CA GLN A 50 3.35 5.62 -7.16
C GLN A 50 4.52 6.59 -7.32
N MET A 51 4.27 7.90 -7.27
CA MET A 51 5.28 8.95 -7.41
C MET A 51 6.36 8.89 -6.32
N SER A 52 5.98 8.51 -5.09
CA SER A 52 6.90 8.40 -3.95
C SER A 52 7.81 7.16 -4.00
N PHE A 53 7.50 6.18 -4.86
CA PHE A 53 8.30 4.97 -5.00
C PHE A 53 9.50 5.21 -5.94
N GLU A 54 9.24 5.41 -7.24
CA GLU A 54 10.27 5.82 -8.21
C GLU A 54 9.64 6.40 -9.48
N THR A 55 10.45 6.96 -10.40
CA THR A 55 10.00 7.56 -11.68
C THR A 55 8.91 8.63 -11.52
N THR A 56 9.06 9.49 -10.51
CA THR A 56 8.07 10.47 -10.05
C THR A 56 7.45 11.31 -11.17
N THR A 57 8.26 11.90 -12.04
CA THR A 57 7.77 12.76 -13.13
C THR A 57 6.99 11.99 -14.20
N ASN A 58 7.32 10.72 -14.42
CA ASN A 58 6.59 9.87 -15.36
C ASN A 58 5.18 9.59 -14.83
N PHE A 59 5.06 9.17 -13.57
CA PHE A 59 3.75 8.96 -12.94
C PHE A 59 2.93 10.25 -12.86
N LEU A 60 3.56 11.39 -12.55
CA LEU A 60 2.90 12.69 -12.57
C LEU A 60 2.35 13.05 -13.95
N THR A 61 3.15 12.84 -14.99
CA THR A 61 2.74 13.11 -16.37
C THR A 61 1.57 12.22 -16.77
N THR A 62 1.65 10.92 -16.50
CA THR A 62 0.57 9.96 -16.79
C THR A 62 -0.72 10.30 -16.04
N ALA A 63 -0.64 10.57 -14.74
CA ALA A 63 -1.81 10.95 -13.93
C ALA A 63 -2.47 12.24 -14.45
N THR A 64 -1.67 13.24 -14.82
CA THR A 64 -2.17 14.50 -15.38
C THR A 64 -2.84 14.30 -16.74
N LEU A 65 -2.23 13.49 -17.63
CA LEU A 65 -2.77 13.23 -18.97
C LEU A 65 -4.05 12.39 -18.95
N THR A 66 -4.19 11.49 -17.97
CA THR A 66 -5.35 10.61 -17.84
C THR A 66 -6.47 11.21 -16.98
N GLY A 67 -6.19 12.32 -16.28
CA GLY A 67 -7.14 12.91 -15.33
C GLY A 67 -7.34 12.06 -14.08
N ASP A 68 -6.28 11.36 -13.64
CA ASP A 68 -6.32 10.47 -12.48
C ASP A 68 -6.57 11.24 -11.17
N PHE A 69 -7.12 10.55 -10.17
CA PHE A 69 -7.51 11.14 -8.89
C PHE A 69 -6.93 10.34 -7.73
N ASP A 70 -6.22 11.01 -6.81
CA ASP A 70 -5.73 10.37 -5.59
C ASP A 70 -6.79 10.46 -4.47
N PRO A 71 -7.30 9.31 -3.97
CA PRO A 71 -8.33 9.29 -2.93
C PRO A 71 -7.81 9.69 -1.54
N LEU A 72 -6.49 9.89 -1.37
CA LEU A 72 -5.84 10.22 -0.10
C LEU A 72 -6.08 9.18 0.99
N GLU A 73 -6.19 7.91 0.61
CA GLU A 73 -6.31 6.79 1.55
C GLU A 73 -4.96 6.14 1.84
N SER A 74 -4.00 6.20 0.91
CA SER A 74 -2.67 5.64 1.12
C SER A 74 -1.89 6.44 2.18
N PRO A 75 -1.06 5.80 3.02
CA PRO A 75 -0.20 6.52 3.96
C PRO A 75 0.70 7.55 3.27
N SER A 76 1.29 7.20 2.10
CA SER A 76 2.15 8.11 1.34
C SER A 76 1.41 9.38 0.89
N ALA A 77 0.22 9.25 0.31
CA ALA A 77 -0.58 10.40 -0.12
C ALA A 77 -0.93 11.35 1.04
N ARG A 78 -1.30 10.77 2.18
CA ARG A 78 -1.67 11.54 3.37
C ARG A 78 -0.47 12.26 3.97
N LEU A 79 0.69 11.62 4.00
CA LEU A 79 1.94 12.27 4.43
C LEU A 79 2.32 13.44 3.52
N VAL A 80 2.21 13.27 2.19
CA VAL A 80 2.49 14.34 1.22
C VAL A 80 1.63 15.59 1.48
N LEU A 81 0.36 15.41 1.87
CA LEU A 81 -0.57 16.52 2.15
C LEU A 81 -0.67 16.90 3.64
N GLY A 82 0.15 16.31 4.52
CA GLY A 82 0.11 16.61 5.96
C GLY A 82 -1.18 16.16 6.68
N LYS A 83 -1.87 15.13 6.18
CA LYS A 83 -3.07 14.55 6.79
C LYS A 83 -2.71 13.36 7.70
N VAL A 84 -3.49 13.17 8.77
CA VAL A 84 -3.36 12.00 9.67
C VAL A 84 -3.61 10.71 8.89
N VAL A 85 -2.70 9.73 8.95
CA VAL A 85 -2.81 8.42 8.28
C VAL A 85 -3.99 7.60 8.83
N ARG A 86 -4.76 6.93 7.95
CA ARG A 86 -5.91 6.09 8.33
C ARG A 86 -5.51 4.67 8.76
N GLY A 87 -4.60 4.58 9.73
CA GLY A 87 -4.14 3.32 10.31
C GLY A 87 -3.85 3.49 11.79
N GLY A 88 -3.89 2.39 12.55
CA GLY A 88 -3.71 2.45 13.99
C GLY A 88 -4.73 3.38 14.65
N THR A 89 -4.26 4.42 15.34
CA THR A 89 -5.11 5.41 16.03
C THR A 89 -5.85 6.36 15.10
N GLY A 90 -5.42 6.50 13.84
CA GLY A 90 -6.12 7.31 12.83
C GLY A 90 -7.20 6.55 12.05
N SER A 91 -7.46 5.29 12.40
CA SER A 91 -8.45 4.44 11.73
C SER A 91 -9.90 4.73 12.13
N PHE A 92 -10.12 5.57 13.13
CA PHE A 92 -11.43 5.98 13.62
C PHE A 92 -11.44 7.46 13.98
N GLU A 93 -12.64 8.01 14.14
CA GLU A 93 -12.87 9.38 14.60
C GLU A 93 -13.40 9.37 16.04
N VAL A 94 -13.08 10.41 16.79
CA VAL A 94 -13.56 10.61 18.16
C VAL A 94 -14.58 11.73 18.15
N LEU A 95 -15.79 11.44 18.61
CA LEU A 95 -16.87 12.41 18.72
C LEU A 95 -17.20 12.62 20.21
N GLN A 96 -17.38 13.87 20.60
CA GLN A 96 -17.88 14.23 21.92
C GLN A 96 -19.41 14.47 21.83
N PRO A 97 -20.24 13.72 22.56
CA PRO A 97 -21.67 14.01 22.65
C PRO A 97 -21.91 15.40 23.24
N VAL A 98 -22.72 16.22 22.58
CA VAL A 98 -23.12 17.54 23.08
C VAL A 98 -24.43 17.38 23.86
N ALA A 99 -24.46 17.82 25.11
CA ALA A 99 -25.70 17.85 25.90
C ALA A 99 -26.64 18.91 25.30
N VAL A 100 -27.84 18.49 24.89
CA VAL A 100 -28.93 19.42 24.53
C VAL A 100 -29.60 19.85 25.83
N ALA A 101 -29.62 21.16 26.09
CA ALA A 101 -30.33 21.76 27.23
C ALA A 101 -31.84 21.75 27.03
#